data_AF-A0AA39H5A8-F1
#
_entry.id   AF-A0AA39H5A8-F1
#
_cell.length_a   1.000
_cell.length_b   1.000
_cell.length_c   1.000
_cell.angle_alpha   90.00
_cell.angle_beta   90.00
_cell.angle_gamma   90.00
#
_symmetry.space_group_name_H-M   'P 1'
#
loop_
_entity.id
_entity.type
_entity.pdbx_description
1 polymer ?
#
loop_
_entity_poly.entity_id
_entity_poly.type
_entity_poly.pdbx_seq_one_letter_code
_entity_poly.pdbx_strand_id
1 'polypeptide(L)'
;MSLRESTIGALKLREATTDALKLRESTIGVLKLRESTIGVLKLRESTIGVLKLRESTRGALKLRESTTGALKLRESTMGVLKLRESTIGALKLREATIGVLKLRESTIGVLKFRESTRGALKLRESTMGALKLRESTMGALKLRDSTIS
;
A
#
# COMPACT_ATOMS: atom_id res chain seq x y z
N MET A 1 -19.86 0.58 -4.50
CA MET A 1 -19.56 1.66 -5.47
C MET A 1 -18.29 1.36 -6.25
N SER A 2 -18.17 1.82 -7.50
CA SER A 2 -16.92 1.74 -8.28
C SER A 2 -16.63 3.08 -8.94
N LEU A 3 -15.40 3.58 -8.77
CA LEU A 3 -14.88 4.78 -9.44
C LEU A 3 -13.70 4.41 -10.34
N ARG A 4 -13.50 5.20 -11.39
CA ARG A 4 -12.32 5.14 -12.26
C ARG A 4 -12.05 6.53 -12.80
N GLU A 5 -10.86 7.06 -12.58
CA GLU A 5 -10.44 8.30 -13.23
C GLU A 5 -9.04 8.17 -13.83
N SER A 6 -8.72 9.15 -14.67
CA SER A 6 -7.40 9.31 -15.25
C SER A 6 -7.10 10.80 -15.31
N THR A 7 -5.93 11.19 -14.80
CA THR A 7 -5.60 12.60 -14.60
C THR A 7 -4.18 12.91 -15.03
N ILE A 8 -4.00 14.04 -15.70
CA ILE A 8 -2.72 14.71 -15.85
C ILE A 8 -2.75 15.94 -14.93
N GLY A 9 -1.77 16.06 -14.05
CA GLY A 9 -1.72 17.12 -13.04
C GLY A 9 -1.94 16.59 -11.62
N ALA A 10 -2.80 17.25 -10.84
CA ALA A 10 -3.01 16.91 -9.43
C ALA A 10 -4.44 16.41 -9.18
N LEU A 11 -4.56 15.22 -8.61
CA LEU A 11 -5.83 14.66 -8.15
C LEU A 11 -5.79 14.44 -6.63
N LYS A 12 -6.89 14.78 -5.96
CA LYS A 12 -7.09 14.55 -4.54
C LYS A 12 -8.49 14.02 -4.31
N LEU A 13 -8.59 12.77 -3.85
CA LEU A 13 -9.86 12.15 -3.48
C LEU A 13 -9.87 11.82 -2.00
N ARG A 14 -11.08 11.71 -1.47
CA ARG A 14 -11.33 11.31 -0.09
C ARG A 14 -12.73 10.71 -0.02
N GLU A 15 -12.84 9.39 0.13
CA GLU A 15 -14.12 8.76 0.41
C GLU A 15 -14.22 8.20 1.82
N ALA A 16 -15.45 7.98 2.26
CA ALA A 16 -15.77 7.16 3.41
C ALA A 16 -16.99 6.29 3.08
N THR A 17 -16.88 4.98 3.27
CA THR A 17 -17.96 4.04 2.95
C THR A 17 -18.16 3.01 4.06
N THR A 18 -19.40 2.55 4.23
CA THR A 18 -19.74 1.43 5.13
C THR A 18 -19.96 0.11 4.37
N ASP A 19 -19.63 0.12 3.08
CA ASP A 19 -19.84 -0.97 2.15
C ASP A 19 -18.63 -1.13 1.21
N ALA A 20 -18.77 -2.03 0.23
CA ALA A 20 -17.75 -2.28 -0.76
C ALA A 20 -17.44 -1.05 -1.66
N LEU A 21 -16.17 -0.64 -1.67
CA LEU A 21 -15.62 0.39 -2.54
C LEU A 21 -14.52 -0.19 -3.44
N LYS A 22 -14.53 0.25 -4.70
CA LYS A 22 -13.51 -0.11 -5.69
C LYS A 22 -13.07 1.14 -6.45
N LEU A 23 -11.82 1.55 -6.28
CA LEU A 23 -11.23 2.65 -7.04
C LEU A 23 -10.16 2.12 -7.98
N ARG A 24 -9.96 2.85 -9.07
CA ARG A 24 -8.87 2.60 -10.01
C ARG A 24 -8.49 3.91 -10.68
N GLU A 25 -7.36 4.47 -10.27
CA GLU A 25 -6.83 5.71 -10.81
C GLU A 25 -5.57 5.46 -11.65
N SER A 26 -5.39 6.35 -12.61
CA SER A 26 -4.15 6.48 -13.34
C SER A 26 -3.76 7.95 -13.40
N THR A 27 -2.57 8.29 -12.89
CA THR A 27 -2.16 9.69 -12.75
C THR A 27 -0.77 9.92 -13.30
N ILE A 28 -0.63 10.96 -14.12
CA ILE A 28 0.65 11.59 -14.43
C ILE A 28 0.71 12.89 -13.65
N GLY A 29 1.53 12.93 -12.59
CA GLY A 29 1.63 14.07 -11.68
C GLY A 29 1.49 13.66 -10.22
N VAL A 30 0.51 14.22 -9.50
CA VAL A 30 0.35 14.02 -8.06
C VAL A 30 -1.02 13.43 -7.73
N LEU A 31 -1.03 12.25 -7.11
CA LEU A 31 -2.23 11.62 -6.59
C LEU A 31 -2.21 11.57 -5.06
N LYS A 32 -3.29 12.02 -4.43
CA LYS A 32 -3.50 11.95 -2.98
C LYS A 32 -4.86 11.29 -2.70
N LEU A 33 -4.86 10.06 -2.18
CA LEU A 33 -6.09 9.39 -1.73
C LEU A 33 -6.12 9.29 -0.20
N ARG A 34 -7.34 9.28 0.34
CA ARG A 34 -7.62 9.11 1.76
C ARG A 34 -8.97 8.43 1.93
N GLU A 35 -8.99 7.13 2.12
CA GLU A 35 -10.23 6.40 2.30
C GLU A 35 -10.41 5.90 3.73
N SER A 36 -11.67 5.74 4.10
CA SER A 36 -12.06 5.08 5.33
C SER A 36 -13.22 4.14 5.04
N THR A 37 -12.99 2.84 5.15
CA THR A 37 -13.97 1.82 4.77
C THR A 37 -14.29 0.89 5.94
N ILE A 38 -15.58 0.70 6.19
CA ILE A 38 -16.08 -0.49 6.89
C ILE A 38 -16.59 -1.42 5.79
N GLY A 39 -16.11 -2.67 5.73
CA GLY A 39 -16.42 -3.60 4.65
C GLY A 39 -15.22 -3.92 3.76
N VAL A 40 -15.34 -3.73 2.44
CA VAL A 40 -14.33 -4.17 1.47
C VAL A 40 -13.81 -3.01 0.64
N LEU A 41 -12.50 -2.74 0.72
CA LEU A 41 -11.82 -1.74 -0.11
C LEU A 41 -10.90 -2.43 -1.13
N LYS A 42 -11.05 -2.08 -2.40
CA LYS A 42 -10.20 -2.53 -3.50
C LYS A 42 -9.63 -1.33 -4.25
N LEU A 43 -8.35 -1.07 -4.06
CA LEU A 43 -7.62 0.01 -4.75
C LEU A 43 -6.65 -0.57 -5.79
N ARG A 44 -6.48 0.18 -6.88
CA ARG A 44 -5.52 -0.15 -7.94
C ARG A 44 -5.07 1.13 -8.60
N GLU A 45 -3.95 1.69 -8.15
CA GLU A 45 -3.43 2.90 -8.75
C GLU A 45 -2.19 2.63 -9.64
N SER A 46 -2.03 3.49 -10.63
CA SER A 46 -0.82 3.57 -11.44
C SER A 46 -0.42 5.03 -11.55
N THR A 47 0.78 5.37 -11.05
CA THR A 47 1.23 6.77 -10.98
C THR A 47 2.60 6.93 -11.60
N ILE A 48 2.73 7.93 -12.47
CA ILE A 48 4.02 8.51 -12.85
C ILE A 48 4.11 9.85 -12.12
N GLY A 49 5.00 9.95 -11.12
CA GLY A 49 5.14 11.12 -10.26
C GLY A 49 5.03 10.79 -8.77
N VAL A 50 4.09 11.41 -8.06
CA VAL A 50 3.97 11.29 -6.59
C VAL A 50 2.63 10.70 -6.19
N LEU A 51 2.66 9.56 -5.51
CA LEU A 51 1.50 8.91 -4.92
C LEU A 51 1.53 8.98 -3.39
N LYS A 52 0.46 9.49 -2.79
CA LYS A 52 0.26 9.51 -1.32
C LYS A 52 -1.06 8.84 -0.97
N LEU A 53 -0.99 7.68 -0.33
CA LEU A 53 -2.15 6.89 0.09
C LEU A 53 -2.21 6.81 1.61
N ARG A 54 -3.44 6.83 2.14
CA ARG A 54 -3.71 6.80 3.58
C ARG A 54 -5.06 6.15 3.82
N GLU A 55 -5.03 4.86 4.12
CA GLU A 55 -6.28 4.11 4.28
C GLU A 55 -6.49 3.63 5.71
N SER A 56 -7.76 3.61 6.10
CA SER A 56 -8.23 2.96 7.32
C SER A 56 -9.36 2.01 6.98
N THR A 57 -9.17 0.71 7.22
CA THR A 57 -10.18 -0.30 6.88
C THR A 57 -10.55 -1.17 8.08
N ARG A 58 -11.85 -1.34 8.33
CA ARG A 58 -12.40 -2.42 9.16
C ARG A 58 -13.04 -3.45 8.24
N GLY A 59 -12.37 -4.58 8.03
CA GLY A 59 -12.78 -5.62 7.08
C GLY A 59 -11.64 -6.06 6.17
N ALA A 60 -11.82 -5.96 4.86
CA ALA A 60 -10.83 -6.43 3.89
C ALA A 60 -10.33 -5.32 2.97
N LEU A 61 -9.02 -5.11 2.95
CA LEU A 61 -8.33 -4.20 2.05
C LEU A 61 -7.45 -4.99 1.07
N LYS A 62 -7.61 -4.68 -0.22
CA LYS A 62 -6.74 -5.18 -1.28
C LYS A 62 -6.24 -4.00 -2.12
N LEU A 63 -4.94 -3.78 -2.04
CA LEU A 63 -4.23 -2.71 -2.73
C LEU A 63 -3.31 -3.29 -3.81
N ARG A 64 -3.19 -2.61 -4.95
CA ARG A 64 -2.25 -2.97 -6.02
C ARG A 64 -1.71 -1.72 -6.69
N GLU A 65 -0.46 -1.40 -6.41
CA GLU A 65 0.13 -0.14 -6.84
C GLU A 65 1.31 -0.37 -7.77
N SER A 66 1.41 0.51 -8.76
CA SER A 66 2.59 0.67 -9.60
C SER A 66 2.97 2.14 -9.63
N THR A 67 4.16 2.49 -9.15
CA THR A 67 4.63 3.88 -9.14
C THR A 67 6.00 4.01 -9.80
N THR A 68 6.12 4.95 -10.73
CA THR A 68 7.40 5.50 -11.16
C THR A 68 7.56 6.87 -10.54
N GLY A 69 8.44 7.00 -9.54
CA GLY A 69 8.65 8.23 -8.77
C GLY A 69 8.62 7.97 -7.26
N ALA A 70 7.75 8.68 -6.53
CA ALA A 70 7.68 8.60 -5.08
C ALA A 70 6.33 8.08 -4.59
N LEU A 71 6.35 6.96 -3.86
CA LEU A 71 5.19 6.39 -3.20
C LEU A 71 5.33 6.50 -1.68
N LYS A 72 4.30 7.07 -1.05
CA LYS A 72 4.13 7.08 0.40
C LYS A 72 2.78 6.50 0.77
N LEU A 73 2.81 5.36 1.45
CA LEU A 73 1.63 4.62 1.84
C LEU A 73 1.56 4.50 3.37
N ARG A 74 0.35 4.50 3.92
CA ARG A 74 0.09 4.48 5.35
C ARG A 74 -1.26 3.83 5.59
N GLU A 75 -1.26 2.55 5.95
CA GLU A 75 -2.52 1.83 6.18
C GLU A 75 -2.69 1.46 7.64
N SER A 76 -3.96 1.36 8.02
CA SER A 76 -4.38 0.74 9.26
C SER A 76 -5.56 -0.18 8.98
N THR A 77 -5.39 -1.47 9.26
CA THR A 77 -6.42 -2.49 8.96
C THR A 77 -6.77 -3.32 10.18
N MET A 78 -8.06 -3.39 10.48
CA MET A 78 -8.65 -4.40 11.35
C MET A 78 -9.30 -5.48 10.47
N GLY A 79 -8.62 -6.61 10.28
CA GLY A 79 -9.08 -7.70 9.41
C GLY A 79 -8.00 -8.19 8.46
N VAL A 80 -8.24 -8.15 7.15
CA VAL A 80 -7.34 -8.70 6.13
C VAL A 80 -6.77 -7.61 5.24
N LEU A 81 -5.45 -7.47 5.25
CA LEU A 81 -4.70 -6.59 4.37
C LEU A 81 -3.90 -7.40 3.34
N LYS A 82 -4.13 -7.12 2.05
CA LYS A 82 -3.36 -7.68 0.93
C LYS A 82 -2.75 -6.54 0.12
N LEU A 83 -1.44 -6.37 0.24
CA LEU A 83 -0.66 -5.36 -0.47
C LEU A 83 0.19 -6.00 -1.57
N ARG A 84 0.19 -5.36 -2.73
CA ARG A 84 1.08 -5.68 -3.85
C ARG A 84 1.59 -4.39 -4.45
N GLU A 85 2.89 -4.16 -4.36
CA GLU A 85 3.46 -2.89 -4.77
C GLU A 85 4.69 -3.11 -5.65
N SER A 86 4.80 -2.28 -6.67
CA SER A 86 5.97 -2.18 -7.53
C SER A 86 6.36 -0.70 -7.62
N THR A 87 7.58 -0.36 -7.22
CA THR A 87 8.06 1.03 -7.28
C THR A 87 9.41 1.12 -7.99
N ILE A 88 9.51 2.06 -8.93
CA ILE A 88 10.78 2.55 -9.45
C ILE A 88 10.97 3.95 -8.85
N GLY A 89 11.94 4.10 -7.94
CA GLY A 89 12.20 5.34 -7.20
C GLY A 89 12.16 5.15 -5.68
N ALA A 90 11.39 5.97 -4.98
CA ALA A 90 11.36 5.99 -3.52
C ALA A 90 10.03 5.45 -2.97
N LEU A 91 10.11 4.39 -2.17
CA LEU A 91 8.98 3.79 -1.47
C LEU A 91 9.08 3.99 0.03
N LYS A 92 8.02 4.52 0.64
CA LYS A 92 7.85 4.59 2.09
C LYS A 92 6.54 3.96 2.52
N LEU A 93 6.64 2.83 3.19
CA LEU A 93 5.53 2.02 3.68
C LEU A 93 5.42 2.07 5.20
N ARG A 94 4.18 2.16 5.70
CA ARG A 94 3.87 2.25 7.13
C ARG A 94 2.56 1.56 7.44
N GLU A 95 2.68 0.31 7.86
CA GLU A 95 1.54 -0.59 8.04
C GLU A 95 1.26 -0.86 9.52
N ALA A 96 -0.02 -0.89 9.87
CA ALA A 96 -0.50 -1.42 11.14
C ALA A 96 -1.68 -2.35 10.89
N THR A 97 -1.56 -3.63 11.27
CA THR A 97 -2.62 -4.62 11.06
C THR A 97 -2.97 -5.35 12.35
N ILE A 98 -4.26 -5.48 12.64
CA ILE A 98 -4.77 -6.50 13.57
C ILE A 98 -5.54 -7.51 12.72
N GLY A 99 -5.01 -8.74 12.62
CA GLY A 99 -5.52 -9.79 11.75
C GLY A 99 -4.44 -10.33 10.82
N VAL A 100 -4.67 -10.30 9.51
CA VAL A 100 -3.79 -10.93 8.52
C VAL A 100 -3.21 -9.90 7.56
N LEU A 101 -1.88 -9.79 7.53
CA LEU A 101 -1.14 -9.01 6.53
C LEU A 101 -0.43 -9.94 5.54
N LYS A 102 -0.71 -9.75 4.25
CA LYS A 102 0.04 -10.36 3.14
C LYS A 102 0.62 -9.25 2.28
N LEU A 103 1.93 -9.11 2.31
CA LEU A 103 2.65 -8.08 1.57
C LEU A 103 3.55 -8.71 0.53
N ARG A 104 3.49 -8.18 -0.69
CA ARG A 104 4.44 -8.48 -1.76
C ARG A 104 4.92 -7.18 -2.36
N GLU A 105 6.21 -6.97 -2.35
CA GLU A 105 6.81 -5.73 -2.80
C GLU A 105 7.98 -6.01 -3.73
N SER A 106 8.19 -5.08 -4.66
CA SER A 106 9.41 -5.00 -5.46
C SER A 106 9.76 -3.54 -5.68
N THR A 107 10.97 -3.15 -5.26
CA THR A 107 11.45 -1.77 -5.38
C THR A 107 12.78 -1.73 -6.13
N ILE A 108 12.90 -0.83 -7.11
CA ILE A 108 14.18 -0.41 -7.67
C ILE A 108 14.41 1.02 -7.16
N GLY A 109 15.40 1.21 -6.28
CA GLY A 109 15.70 2.48 -5.64
C GLY A 109 15.76 2.38 -4.12
N VAL A 110 14.92 3.14 -3.42
CA VAL A 110 14.98 3.24 -1.94
C VAL A 110 13.68 2.73 -1.32
N LEU A 111 13.79 1.69 -0.49
CA LEU A 111 12.70 1.21 0.36
C LEU A 111 12.89 1.62 1.82
N LYS A 112 11.86 2.25 2.39
CA LYS A 112 11.70 2.42 3.84
C LYS A 112 10.40 1.78 4.30
N PHE A 113 10.49 0.60 4.89
CA PHE A 113 9.36 -0.17 5.37
C PHE A 113 9.30 -0.18 6.89
N ARG A 114 8.16 0.20 7.46
CA ARG A 114 7.86 0.02 8.88
C ARG A 114 6.52 -0.65 9.04
N GLU A 115 6.47 -1.69 9.86
CA GLU A 115 5.27 -2.48 10.04
C GLU A 115 5.07 -2.86 11.52
N SER A 116 3.81 -3.06 11.88
CA SER A 116 3.43 -3.80 13.08
C SER A 116 2.16 -4.61 12.82
N THR A 117 2.21 -5.91 13.12
CA THR A 117 1.05 -6.81 13.03
C THR A 117 0.77 -7.49 14.36
N ARG A 118 -0.51 -7.54 14.75
CA ARG A 118 -1.02 -8.49 15.74
C ARG A 118 -1.84 -9.55 14.99
N GLY A 119 -1.31 -10.76 14.87
CA GLY A 119 -1.89 -11.84 14.07
C GLY A 119 -0.88 -12.48 13.14
N ALA A 120 -1.20 -12.60 11.84
CA ALA A 120 -0.35 -13.29 10.87
C ALA A 120 0.25 -12.33 9.84
N LEU A 121 1.59 -12.30 9.75
CA LEU A 121 2.35 -11.58 8.73
C LEU A 121 2.96 -12.56 7.73
N LYS A 122 2.73 -12.30 6.44
CA LYS A 122 3.49 -12.88 5.34
C LYS A 122 4.07 -11.77 4.48
N LEU A 123 5.39 -11.59 4.56
CA LEU A 123 6.15 -10.63 3.76
C LEU A 123 6.93 -11.35 2.66
N ARG A 124 6.86 -10.84 1.44
CA ARG A 124 7.83 -11.10 0.40
C ARG A 124 8.30 -9.77 -0.18
N GLU A 125 9.55 -9.46 0.02
CA GLU A 125 10.16 -8.21 -0.40
C GLU A 125 11.30 -8.51 -1.38
N SER A 126 11.58 -7.55 -2.26
CA SER A 126 12.73 -7.57 -3.15
C SER A 126 13.13 -6.14 -3.47
N THR A 127 14.34 -5.73 -3.11
CA THR A 127 14.85 -4.38 -3.38
C THR A 127 16.13 -4.45 -4.19
N MET A 128 16.21 -3.67 -5.26
CA MET A 128 17.47 -3.32 -5.92
C MET A 128 17.82 -1.88 -5.51
N GLY A 129 18.75 -1.74 -4.57
CA GLY A 129 19.16 -0.47 -3.98
C GLY A 129 19.12 -0.50 -2.44
N ALA A 130 18.71 0.62 -1.84
CA ALA A 130 18.79 0.82 -0.40
C ALA A 130 17.53 0.31 0.31
N LEU A 131 17.71 -0.62 1.26
CA LEU A 131 16.66 -1.17 2.11
C LEU A 131 16.77 -0.67 3.55
N LYS A 132 15.66 -0.18 4.11
CA LYS A 132 15.49 -0.02 5.56
C LYS A 132 14.18 -0.68 6.01
N LEU A 133 14.31 -1.82 6.70
CA LEU A 133 13.20 -2.61 7.22
C LEU A 133 13.08 -2.46 8.75
N ARG A 134 11.85 -2.26 9.25
CA ARG A 134 11.54 -2.42 10.68
C ARG A 134 10.17 -3.07 10.83
N GLU A 135 10.16 -4.30 11.30
CA GLU A 135 8.97 -5.14 11.44
C GLU A 135 8.75 -5.50 12.92
N SER A 136 7.49 -5.77 13.29
CA SER A 136 7.12 -6.14 14.66
C SER A 136 5.82 -6.93 14.66
N THR A 137 5.92 -8.24 14.61
CA THR A 137 4.78 -9.16 14.63
C THR A 137 4.57 -9.80 16.00
N MET A 138 3.34 -9.72 16.53
CA MET A 138 2.86 -10.60 17.60
C MET A 138 1.93 -11.66 16.99
N GLY A 139 2.50 -12.84 16.71
CA GLY A 139 1.80 -13.98 16.13
C GLY A 139 2.63 -14.68 15.06
N ALA A 140 1.99 -15.21 14.03
CA ALA A 140 2.68 -15.99 12.99
C ALA A 140 3.44 -15.08 12.02
N LEU A 141 4.71 -15.37 11.79
CA LEU A 141 5.59 -14.61 10.92
C LEU A 141 6.17 -15.49 9.81
N LYS A 142 6.05 -15.04 8.56
CA LYS A 142 6.76 -15.62 7.41
C LYS A 142 7.40 -14.53 6.57
N LEU A 143 8.73 -14.54 6.50
CA LEU A 143 9.53 -13.56 5.77
C LEU A 143 10.24 -14.22 4.58
N ARG A 144 10.38 -13.45 3.50
CA ARG A 144 11.30 -13.70 2.40
C ARG A 144 11.75 -12.36 1.86
N ASP A 145 13.00 -12.00 2.07
CA ASP A 145 13.62 -10.80 1.52
C ASP A 145 14.61 -11.18 0.41
N SER A 146 14.98 -10.18 -0.39
CA SER A 146 16.02 -10.30 -1.41
C SER A 146 16.49 -8.89 -1.75
N THR A 147 17.61 -8.46 -1.17
CA THR A 147 18.19 -7.16 -1.47
C THR A 147 19.44 -7.32 -2.34
N ILE A 148 19.49 -6.59 -3.43
CA ILE A 148 20.69 -6.38 -4.25
C ILE A 148 21.07 -4.91 -4.06
N SER A 149 22.19 -4.64 -3.43
CA SER A 149 22.68 -3.27 -3.21
C SER A 149 23.60 -2.80 -4.32
#